data_AF-A0A832NUU1-F1
#
_entry.id   AF-A0A832NUU1-F1
#
_cell.length_a   1.000
_cell.length_b   1.000
_cell.length_c   1.000
_cell.angle_alpha   90.00
_cell.angle_beta   90.00
_cell.angle_gamma   90.00
#
_symmetry.space_group_name_H-M   'P 1'
#
loop_
_entity.id
_entity.type
_entity.pdbx_description
1 polymer ?
#
loop_
_entity_poly.entity_id
_entity_poly.type
_entity_poly.pdbx_seq_one_letter_code
_entity_poly.pdbx_strand_id
1 'polypeptide(L)' 'MDMKQMYSNSTKTPQAIREKKPISHQITNYFTVQDCANVALVLGGFPIKADAEEELEDIVRLSNFNL' A
#
# COMPACT_ATOMS: atom_id res chain seq x y z
N MET A 1 -21.70 -14.08 -12.53
CA MET A 1 -21.07 -12.74 -12.51
C MET A 1 -20.69 -12.43 -13.96
N ASP A 2 -21.21 -11.35 -14.55
CA ASP A 2 -20.93 -11.01 -15.95
C ASP A 2 -19.50 -10.46 -16.10
N MET A 3 -18.87 -10.72 -17.24
CA MET A 3 -17.49 -10.35 -17.57
C MET A 3 -17.26 -8.83 -17.46
N LYS A 4 -18.24 -8.00 -17.84
CA LYS A 4 -18.18 -6.54 -17.67
C LYS A 4 -18.06 -6.13 -16.21
N GLN A 5 -18.78 -6.82 -15.32
CA GLN A 5 -18.72 -6.55 -13.89
C GLN A 5 -17.36 -6.92 -13.29
N MET A 6 -16.75 -8.01 -13.77
CA MET A 6 -15.40 -8.42 -13.37
C MET A 6 -14.35 -7.36 -13.73
N TYR A 7 -14.34 -6.89 -14.98
CA TYR A 7 -13.41 -5.86 -15.42
C TYR A 7 -13.60 -4.54 -14.66
N SER A 8 -14.84 -4.11 -14.46
CA SER A 8 -15.15 -2.91 -13.68
C SER A 8 -14.65 -3.02 -12.23
N ASN A 9 -14.76 -4.19 -11.60
CA ASN A 9 -14.29 -4.38 -10.24
C ASN A 9 -12.76 -4.43 -10.15
N SER A 10 -12.08 -5.00 -11.15
CA SER A 10 -10.61 -5.08 -11.20
C SER A 10 -9.94 -3.69 -11.25
N THR A 11 -10.55 -2.73 -11.94
CA THR A 11 -9.97 -1.38 -12.09
C THR A 11 -10.21 -0.46 -10.91
N LYS A 12 -11.26 -0.69 -10.11
CA LYS A 12 -11.64 0.18 -8.99
C LYS A 12 -10.55 0.30 -7.93
N THR A 13 -9.95 -0.81 -7.53
CA THR A 13 -8.95 -0.81 -6.45
C THR A 13 -7.66 -0.08 -6.84
N PRO A 14 -7.04 -0.36 -8.00
CA PRO A 14 -5.89 0.42 -8.46
C PRO A 14 -6.19 1.91 -8.65
N GLN A 15 -7.40 2.27 -9.08
CA GLN A 15 -7.83 3.67 -9.17
C GLN A 15 -7.86 4.33 -7.79
N ALA A 16 -8.52 3.70 -6.81
CA ALA A 16 -8.59 4.20 -5.44
C ALA A 16 -7.20 4.38 -4.81
N ILE A 17 -6.27 3.45 -5.04
CA ILE A 17 -4.88 3.55 -4.56
C ILE A 17 -4.20 4.78 -5.18
N ARG A 18 -4.35 5.00 -6.50
CA ARG A 18 -3.72 6.15 -7.20
C ARG A 18 -4.31 7.49 -6.78
N GLU A 19 -5.61 7.54 -6.48
CA GLU A 19 -6.31 8.74 -6.01
C GLU A 19 -5.93 9.09 -4.58
N LYS A 20 -5.97 8.10 -3.68
CA LYS A 20 -5.77 8.31 -2.24
C LYS A 20 -4.31 8.30 -1.82
N LYS A 21 -3.43 7.69 -2.63
CA LYS A 21 -1.98 7.57 -2.40
C LYS A 21 -1.66 7.13 -0.96
N PRO A 22 -2.18 5.98 -0.52
CA PRO A 22 -2.09 5.56 0.87
C PRO A 22 -0.64 5.40 1.31
N ILE A 23 -0.37 5.72 2.57
CA ILE A 23 0.91 5.49 3.23
C ILE A 23 0.81 4.16 3.97
N SER A 24 1.66 3.20 3.61
CA SER A 24 1.66 1.84 4.15
C SER A 24 2.95 1.57 4.93
N HIS A 25 2.83 1.39 6.24
CA HIS A 25 3.91 0.86 7.08
C HIS A 25 4.11 -0.64 6.80
N GLN A 26 5.31 -1.01 6.38
CA GLN A 26 5.66 -2.38 6.01
C GLN A 26 6.66 -2.97 7.00
N ILE A 27 6.14 -3.75 7.96
CA ILE A 27 6.93 -4.64 8.79
C ILE A 27 6.91 -6.02 8.11
N THR A 28 7.97 -6.36 7.39
CA THR A 28 8.10 -7.62 6.65
C THR A 28 9.52 -8.15 6.73
N ASN A 29 9.76 -9.33 6.15
CA ASN A 29 11.08 -9.96 6.12
C ASN A 29 12.03 -9.26 5.14
N TYR A 30 13.33 -9.36 5.41
CA TYR A 30 14.39 -8.72 4.62
C TYR A 30 14.46 -9.18 3.15
N PHE A 31 13.94 -10.36 2.82
CA PHE A 31 13.96 -10.86 1.44
C PHE A 31 12.90 -10.19 0.56
N THR A 32 11.73 -9.87 1.13
CA THR A 32 10.58 -9.36 0.38
C THR A 32 10.40 -7.85 0.50
N VAL A 33 11.08 -7.21 1.46
CA VAL A 33 10.88 -5.78 1.78
C VAL A 33 11.01 -4.86 0.56
N GLN A 34 11.93 -5.17 -0.36
CA GLN A 34 12.12 -4.37 -1.56
C GLN A 34 11.03 -4.61 -2.60
N ASP A 35 10.60 -5.86 -2.79
CA ASP A 35 9.55 -6.21 -3.74
C ASP A 35 8.19 -5.66 -3.27
N CYS A 36 7.88 -5.79 -1.99
CA CYS A 36 6.67 -5.21 -1.38
C CYS A 36 6.62 -3.68 -1.53
N ALA A 37 7.75 -3.00 -1.36
CA ALA A 37 7.84 -1.57 -1.59
C ALA A 37 7.62 -1.20 -3.06
N ASN A 38 8.27 -1.91 -3.98
CA ASN A 38 8.14 -1.67 -5.42
C ASN A 38 6.70 -1.91 -5.92
N VAL A 39 6.03 -2.97 -5.44
CA VAL A 39 4.63 -3.25 -5.79
C VAL A 39 3.72 -2.09 -5.34
N ALA A 40 3.90 -1.61 -4.11
CA ALA A 40 3.12 -0.47 -3.61
C ALA A 40 3.31 0.78 -4.48
N LEU A 41 4.55 1.07 -4.89
CA LEU A 41 4.88 2.20 -5.77
C LEU A 41 4.22 2.06 -7.15
N VAL A 42 4.29 0.88 -7.77
CA VAL A 42 3.66 0.61 -9.09
C VAL A 42 2.13 0.77 -9.02
N LEU A 43 1.53 0.41 -7.89
CA LEU A 43 0.10 0.60 -7.65
C LEU A 43 -0.28 2.06 -7.35
N GLY A 44 0.69 2.92 -6.99
CA GLY A 44 0.48 4.35 -6.71
C GLY A 44 0.41 4.71 -5.21
N GLY A 45 0.78 3.78 -4.32
CA GLY A 45 0.90 4.02 -2.88
C GLY A 45 2.32 4.38 -2.45
N PHE A 46 2.48 4.74 -1.17
CA PHE A 46 3.75 5.11 -0.55
C PHE A 46 4.13 4.13 0.57
N PRO A 47 5.13 3.26 0.37
CA PRO A 47 5.60 2.35 1.42
C PRO A 47 6.56 3.06 2.40
N ILE A 48 6.44 2.76 3.69
CA ILE A 48 7.39 3.13 4.75
C ILE A 48 7.99 1.85 5.33
N LYS A 49 9.33 1.76 5.29
CA LYS A 49 10.12 0.65 5.82
C LYS A 49 10.86 1.13 7.07
N ALA A 50 10.20 1.10 8.22
CA ALA A 50 10.86 1.41 9.48
C ALA A 50 10.34 0.47 10.56
N ASP A 51 11.26 -0.29 11.12
CA ASP A 51 11.08 -1.35 12.11
C ASP A 51 11.69 -0.98 13.47
N ALA A 52 12.29 0.21 13.58
CA ALA A 52 12.77 0.76 14.83
C ALA A 52 11.60 1.08 15.78
N GLU A 53 11.72 0.67 17.04
CA GLU A 53 10.68 0.86 18.06
C GLU A 53 10.49 2.36 18.37
N GLU A 54 11.57 3.13 18.31
CA GLU A 54 11.61 4.57 18.58
C GLU A 54 10.78 5.39 17.56
N GLU A 55 10.58 4.87 16.36
CA GLU A 55 9.86 5.55 15.27
C GLU A 55 8.41 5.03 15.12
N LEU A 56 8.04 3.97 15.84
CA LEU A 56 6.77 3.24 15.64
C LEU A 56 5.55 4.13 15.82
N GLU A 57 5.52 4.93 16.89
CA GLU A 57 4.36 5.76 17.22
C GLU A 57 4.09 6.80 16.12
N ASP A 58 5.14 7.43 15.61
CA ASP A 58 5.06 8.43 14.56
C ASP A 58 4.69 7.81 13.22
N ILE A 59 5.24 6.65 12.88
CA ILE A 59 4.92 5.94 11.64
C ILE A 59 3.48 5.45 11.64
N VAL A 60 2.98 4.94 12.76
CA VAL A 60 1.58 4.51 12.88
C VAL A 60 0.63 5.70 12.72
N ARG A 61 0.98 6.87 13.27
CA ARG A 61 0.21 8.12 13.09
C ARG A 61 0.20 8.61 11.64
N LEU A 62 1.32 8.48 10.93
CA LEU A 62 1.46 8.91 9.53
C LEU A 62 0.80 7.94 8.54
N SER A 63 0.83 6.65 8.87
CA SER A 63 0.27 5.61 8.00
C SER A 63 -1.24 5.76 7.91
N ASN A 64 -1.76 5.75 6.68
CA ASN A 64 -3.17 5.95 6.41
C ASN A 64 -3.63 4.96 5.34
N PHE A 65 -4.39 3.96 5.78
CA PHE A 65 -4.98 2.94 4.92
C PHE A 65 -6.50 3.09 4.86
N ASN A 66 -6.98 4.26 4.44
CA ASN A 66 -8.40 4.48 4.20
C ASN A 66 -8.72 4.34 2.70
N LEU A 67 -8.68 3.12 2.15
CA LEU A 67 -9.06 2.82 0.75
C LEU A 67 -10.55 2.89 0.47
#